data_AF-D7UCT9-F1
#
_entry.id   AF-D7UCT9-F1
#
_cell.length_a   1.000
_cell.length_b   1.000
_cell.length_c   1.000
_cell.angle_alpha   90.00
_cell.angle_beta   90.00
_cell.angle_gamma   90.00
#
_symmetry.space_group_name_H-M   'P 1'
#
loop_
_entity.id
_entity.type
_entity.pdbx_description
1 polymer ?
#
loop_
_entity_poly.entity_id
_entity_poly.type
_entity_poly.pdbx_seq_one_letter_code
_entity_poly.pdbx_strand_id
1 'polypeptide(L)'
;MGNCVVPGDLHSLTMFEELVKCSVCFEYMNRPIYQCHNGHTLCSSCKARVLNKCTSCRQQLGDIRCLALEKMTESLQLHCKYEEFGCPEIMHEDSCNFRPYSCPWPGLPCSAVGDIPFLVSHLTDYHKAVMFNGCDFELEFLIEDLRKHSGCRWLAIIINCYGKYFCVHTEAFLFAWYSSA
;
A
#
# COMPACT_ATOMS: atom_id res chain seq x y z
N MET A 1 -45.09 12.55 22.54
CA MET A 1 -43.94 13.41 22.19
C MET A 1 -42.97 12.54 21.39
N GLY A 2 -43.24 12.40 20.09
CA GLY A 2 -42.34 11.72 19.17
C GLY A 2 -41.49 12.79 18.49
N ASN A 3 -40.17 12.70 18.64
CA ASN A 3 -39.25 13.60 17.95
C ASN A 3 -39.21 13.22 16.48
N CYS A 4 -39.84 14.06 15.65
CA CYS A 4 -39.65 14.05 14.21
C CYS A 4 -38.19 14.47 13.92
N VAL A 5 -37.37 13.52 13.48
CA VAL A 5 -36.07 13.82 12.89
C VAL A 5 -36.34 14.46 11.52
N VAL A 6 -35.97 15.72 11.38
CA VAL A 6 -36.11 16.49 10.13
C VAL A 6 -35.20 15.90 9.04
N PRO A 7 -35.68 15.66 7.80
CA PRO A 7 -34.88 15.12 6.70
C PRO A 7 -34.03 16.21 6.00
N GLY A 8 -33.33 17.03 6.79
CA GLY A 8 -32.55 18.19 6.30
C GLY A 8 -31.06 17.93 6.07
N ASP A 9 -30.49 16.88 6.66
CA ASP A 9 -29.03 16.75 6.79
C ASP A 9 -28.38 15.81 5.75
N LEU A 10 -29.15 14.98 5.05
CA LEU A 10 -28.60 14.00 4.11
C LEU A 10 -28.12 14.64 2.80
N HIS A 11 -28.74 15.73 2.37
CA HIS A 11 -28.42 16.39 1.09
C HIS A 11 -27.16 17.27 1.15
N SER A 12 -26.74 17.68 2.36
CA SER A 12 -25.54 18.49 2.57
C SER A 12 -24.27 17.64 2.52
N LEU A 13 -24.30 16.45 3.15
CA LEU A 13 -23.17 15.52 3.18
C LEU A 13 -22.80 15.00 1.78
N THR A 14 -23.81 14.68 0.96
CA THR A 14 -23.61 14.19 -0.41
C THR A 14 -22.94 15.22 -1.32
N MET A 15 -23.19 16.52 -1.12
CA MET A 15 -22.53 17.57 -1.91
C MET A 15 -21.03 17.68 -1.61
N PHE A 16 -20.63 17.49 -0.35
CA PHE A 16 -19.22 17.53 0.03
C PHE A 16 -18.47 16.28 -0.43
N GLU A 17 -19.10 15.11 -0.38
CA GLU A 17 -18.54 13.87 -0.89
C GLU A 17 -18.17 13.96 -2.38
N GLU A 18 -19.00 14.62 -3.19
CA GLU A 18 -18.70 14.81 -4.61
C GLU A 18 -17.52 15.76 -4.85
N LEU A 19 -17.31 16.78 -4.00
CA LEU A 19 -16.16 17.70 -4.13
C LEU A 19 -14.82 17.02 -3.84
N VAL A 20 -14.83 15.96 -3.04
CA VAL A 20 -13.62 15.21 -2.68
C VAL A 20 -13.39 13.98 -3.56
N LYS A 21 -14.26 13.69 -4.53
CA LYS A 21 -14.04 12.62 -5.52
C LYS A 21 -13.17 13.11 -6.68
N CYS A 22 -12.25 12.26 -7.10
CA CYS A 22 -11.40 12.56 -8.25
C CYS A 22 -12.19 12.40 -9.55
N SER A 23 -12.15 13.42 -10.42
CA SER A 23 -12.81 13.37 -11.74
C SER A 23 -12.26 12.34 -12.72
N VAL A 24 -11.17 11.62 -12.37
CA VAL A 24 -10.51 10.64 -13.25
C VAL A 24 -10.70 9.21 -12.76
N CYS A 25 -10.48 8.93 -11.46
CA CYS A 25 -10.71 7.59 -10.91
C CYS A 25 -12.06 7.43 -10.21
N PHE A 26 -12.81 8.51 -9.99
CA PHE A 26 -14.07 8.55 -9.24
C PHE A 26 -13.97 8.13 -7.76
N GLU A 27 -12.80 7.68 -7.31
CA GLU A 27 -12.46 7.47 -5.91
C GLU A 27 -12.27 8.77 -5.13
N TYR A 28 -12.43 8.69 -3.81
CA TYR A 28 -12.10 9.77 -2.88
C TYR A 28 -10.61 10.16 -2.99
N MET A 29 -10.34 11.46 -3.08
CA MET A 29 -9.01 12.01 -3.16
C MET A 29 -8.37 12.02 -1.77
N ASN A 30 -7.32 11.22 -1.58
CA ASN A 30 -6.48 11.29 -0.39
C ASN A 30 -5.34 12.29 -0.56
N ARG A 31 -4.82 12.77 0.58
CA ARG A 31 -3.64 13.64 0.59
C ARG A 31 -2.43 12.92 -0.04
N PRO A 32 -1.56 13.62 -0.80
CA PRO A 32 -1.73 15.01 -1.24
C PRO A 32 -2.73 15.16 -2.39
N ILE A 33 -3.59 16.18 -2.31
CA ILE A 33 -4.54 16.56 -3.37
C ILE A 33 -3.93 17.70 -4.18
N TYR A 34 -3.77 17.52 -5.49
CA TYR A 34 -3.15 18.51 -6.37
C TYR A 34 -4.18 19.39 -7.03
N GLN A 35 -3.83 20.65 -7.27
CA GLN A 35 -4.65 21.65 -7.92
C GLN A 35 -3.88 22.31 -9.06
N CYS A 36 -4.50 22.46 -10.23
CA CYS A 36 -3.89 23.26 -11.31
C CYS A 36 -4.10 24.77 -11.07
N HIS A 37 -3.40 25.63 -11.80
CA HIS A 37 -3.54 27.10 -11.68
C HIS A 37 -4.97 27.63 -11.88
N ASN A 38 -5.83 26.87 -12.59
CA ASN A 38 -7.24 27.23 -12.81
C ASN A 38 -8.19 26.63 -11.74
N GLY A 39 -7.67 25.97 -10.71
CA GLY A 39 -8.45 25.49 -9.57
C GLY A 39 -8.95 24.05 -9.64
N HIS A 40 -8.79 23.33 -10.76
CA HIS A 40 -9.20 21.92 -10.88
C HIS A 40 -8.29 20.98 -10.09
N THR A 41 -8.89 19.99 -9.43
CA THR A 41 -8.20 19.11 -8.48
C THR A 41 -8.08 17.67 -8.99
N LEU A 42 -7.00 16.98 -8.58
CA LEU A 42 -6.75 15.56 -8.84
C LEU A 42 -6.03 14.91 -7.67
N CYS A 43 -6.26 13.60 -7.46
CA CYS A 43 -5.46 12.81 -6.52
C CYS A 43 -4.05 12.54 -7.06
N SER A 44 -3.14 12.19 -6.15
CA SER A 44 -1.73 11.90 -6.45
C SER A 44 -1.54 10.80 -7.51
N SER A 45 -2.29 9.70 -7.41
CA SER A 45 -2.21 8.59 -8.37
C SER A 45 -2.66 9.00 -9.77
N CYS A 46 -3.74 9.78 -9.87
CA CYS A 46 -4.24 10.27 -11.16
C CYS A 46 -3.31 11.30 -11.77
N LYS A 47 -2.68 12.19 -10.98
CA LYS A 47 -1.67 13.14 -11.50
C LYS A 47 -0.54 12.43 -12.24
N ALA A 48 -0.02 11.34 -11.68
CA ALA A 48 1.00 10.52 -12.33
C ALA A 48 0.47 9.89 -13.64
N ARG A 49 -0.75 9.33 -13.61
CA ARG A 49 -1.39 8.69 -14.76
C ARG A 49 -1.68 9.64 -15.93
N VAL A 50 -2.01 10.90 -15.63
CA VAL A 50 -2.28 11.94 -16.65
C VAL A 50 -1.05 12.78 -16.99
N LEU A 51 0.15 12.32 -16.59
CA LEU A 51 1.44 12.94 -16.92
C LEU A 51 1.49 14.44 -16.56
N ASN A 52 1.01 14.78 -15.36
CA ASN A 52 1.02 16.14 -14.82
C ASN A 52 0.23 17.18 -15.66
N LYS A 53 -0.76 16.73 -16.45
CA LYS A 53 -1.67 17.60 -17.21
C LYS A 53 -3.10 17.51 -16.71
N CYS A 54 -3.73 18.65 -16.48
CA CYS A 54 -5.12 18.73 -16.05
C CYS A 54 -6.05 18.20 -17.15
N THR A 55 -6.92 17.25 -16.82
CA THR A 55 -7.89 16.68 -17.76
C THR A 55 -8.99 17.66 -18.15
N SER A 56 -9.33 18.59 -17.25
CA SER A 56 -10.39 19.60 -17.48
C SER A 56 -9.93 20.75 -18.36
N CYS A 57 -8.80 21.40 -18.03
CA CYS A 57 -8.34 22.60 -18.74
C CYS A 57 -7.06 22.41 -19.56
N ARG A 58 -6.47 21.21 -19.58
CA ARG A 58 -5.26 20.85 -20.34
C ARG A 58 -3.97 21.58 -19.95
N GLN A 59 -4.00 22.41 -18.90
CA GLN A 59 -2.83 23.09 -18.33
C GLN A 59 -1.97 22.14 -17.49
N GLN A 60 -0.72 22.51 -17.20
CA GLN A 60 0.10 21.78 -16.23
C GLN A 60 -0.53 21.87 -14.82
N LEU A 61 -0.60 20.74 -14.11
CA LEU A 61 -0.98 20.74 -12.69
C LEU A 61 0.13 21.34 -11.82
N GLY A 62 1.39 21.01 -12.09
CA GLY A 62 2.49 21.38 -11.21
C GLY A 62 2.38 20.70 -9.84
N ASP A 63 2.98 21.29 -8.82
CA ASP A 63 3.03 20.75 -7.45
C ASP A 63 2.20 21.57 -6.44
N ILE A 64 1.22 22.33 -6.92
CA ILE A 64 0.30 23.09 -6.05
C ILE A 64 -0.67 22.11 -5.38
N ARG A 65 -0.73 22.14 -4.05
CA ARG A 65 -1.64 21.31 -3.25
C ARG A 65 -2.89 22.06 -2.83
N CYS A 66 -4.04 21.40 -2.91
CA CYS A 66 -5.32 21.92 -2.44
C CYS A 66 -5.53 21.68 -0.94
N LEU A 67 -4.79 22.39 -0.09
CA LEU A 67 -4.85 22.20 1.37
C LEU A 67 -6.26 22.35 1.96
N ALA A 68 -7.14 23.09 1.29
CA ALA A 68 -8.54 23.22 1.69
C ALA A 68 -9.30 21.90 1.54
N LEU A 69 -9.26 21.25 0.37
CA LEU A 69 -9.87 19.95 0.18
C LEU A 69 -9.22 18.89 1.06
N GLU A 70 -7.90 18.98 1.26
CA GLU A 70 -7.18 18.10 2.17
C GLU A 70 -7.67 18.20 3.63
N LYS A 71 -8.14 19.37 4.09
CA LYS A 71 -8.78 19.53 5.40
C LYS A 71 -10.25 19.09 5.39
N MET A 72 -10.94 19.25 4.26
CA MET A 72 -12.33 18.80 4.14
C MET A 72 -12.43 17.28 4.19
N THR A 73 -11.50 16.57 3.53
CA THR A 73 -11.44 15.10 3.63
C THR A 73 -11.17 14.63 5.06
N GLU A 74 -10.51 15.44 5.88
CA GLU A 74 -10.36 15.15 7.31
C GLU A 74 -11.67 15.30 8.10
N SER A 75 -12.48 16.28 7.76
CA SER A 75 -13.76 16.52 8.46
C SER A 75 -14.85 15.52 8.08
N LEU A 76 -14.76 14.92 6.89
CA LEU A 76 -15.80 14.03 6.35
C LEU A 76 -15.81 12.63 6.97
N GLN A 77 -14.89 12.30 7.89
CA GLN A 77 -14.80 10.98 8.53
C GLN A 77 -14.91 9.83 7.50
N LEU A 78 -14.26 9.98 6.35
CA LEU A 78 -14.38 9.01 5.27
C LEU A 78 -13.96 7.62 5.78
N HIS A 79 -14.84 6.64 5.56
CA HIS A 79 -14.57 5.25 5.92
C HIS A 79 -13.29 4.77 5.24
N CYS A 80 -12.54 3.92 5.94
CA CYS A 80 -11.34 3.33 5.36
C CYS A 80 -11.70 2.58 4.07
N LYS A 81 -10.95 2.78 2.98
CA LYS A 81 -11.16 2.01 1.74
C LYS A 81 -11.06 0.49 1.93
N TYR A 82 -10.49 0.04 3.04
CA TYR A 82 -10.40 -1.38 3.43
C TYR A 82 -11.57 -1.83 4.33
N GLU A 83 -12.69 -1.09 4.37
CA GLU A 83 -13.92 -1.47 5.05
C GLU A 83 -14.42 -2.85 4.59
N GLU A 84 -14.31 -3.15 3.29
CA GLU A 84 -14.65 -4.47 2.73
C GLU A 84 -13.81 -5.62 3.31
N PHE A 85 -12.62 -5.31 3.83
CA PHE A 85 -11.73 -6.26 4.52
C PHE A 85 -11.95 -6.27 6.05
N GLY A 86 -12.97 -5.55 6.54
CA GLY A 86 -13.40 -5.55 7.95
C GLY A 86 -12.88 -4.38 8.78
N CYS A 87 -12.33 -3.32 8.15
CA CYS A 87 -11.87 -2.16 8.90
C CYS A 87 -13.02 -1.25 9.36
N PRO A 88 -13.20 -1.01 10.68
CA PRO A 88 -14.22 -0.09 11.19
C PRO A 88 -13.69 1.35 11.36
N GLU A 89 -12.41 1.61 11.10
CA GLU A 89 -11.77 2.91 11.36
C GLU A 89 -11.95 3.91 10.21
N ILE A 90 -11.87 5.19 10.56
CA ILE A 90 -11.94 6.31 9.61
C ILE A 90 -10.55 6.92 9.41
N MET A 91 -10.23 7.34 8.19
CA MET A 91 -9.01 8.11 7.85
C MET A 91 -7.65 7.55 8.33
N HIS A 92 -7.42 6.24 8.20
CA HIS A 92 -6.18 5.61 8.69
C HIS A 92 -5.44 4.77 7.62
N GLU A 93 -5.78 4.91 6.34
CA GLU A 93 -5.39 3.99 5.26
C GLU A 93 -3.91 3.59 5.23
N ASP A 94 -3.00 4.55 5.45
CA ASP A 94 -1.54 4.32 5.42
C ASP A 94 -1.06 3.39 6.55
N SER A 95 -1.78 3.35 7.66
CA SER A 95 -1.52 2.51 8.85
C SER A 95 -2.57 1.41 9.03
N CYS A 96 -3.39 1.12 8.01
CA CYS A 96 -4.45 0.15 8.13
C CYS A 96 -3.94 -1.29 8.21
N ASN A 97 -4.28 -1.98 9.30
CA ASN A 97 -3.96 -3.40 9.48
C ASN A 97 -4.82 -4.36 8.63
N PHE A 98 -5.95 -3.88 8.10
CA PHE A 98 -6.83 -4.63 7.19
C PHE A 98 -6.43 -4.46 5.72
N ARG A 99 -5.39 -3.68 5.45
CA ARG A 99 -4.84 -3.52 4.10
C ARG A 99 -4.31 -4.87 3.60
N PRO A 100 -4.67 -5.30 2.38
CA PRO A 100 -4.03 -6.45 1.77
C PRO A 100 -2.61 -6.11 1.29
N TYR A 101 -1.71 -7.07 1.42
CA TYR A 101 -0.30 -6.97 1.03
C TYR A 101 0.00 -7.93 -0.13
N SER A 102 0.90 -7.53 -1.01
CA SER A 102 1.45 -8.42 -2.03
C SER A 102 2.48 -9.37 -1.42
N CYS A 103 2.59 -10.58 -1.98
CA CYS A 103 3.57 -11.56 -1.55
C CYS A 103 5.00 -10.98 -1.57
N PRO A 104 5.74 -11.01 -0.45
CA PRO A 104 7.07 -10.42 -0.35
C PRO A 104 8.18 -11.33 -0.91
N TRP A 105 7.83 -12.43 -1.60
CA TRP A 105 8.81 -13.43 -2.05
C TRP A 105 9.83 -12.80 -3.03
N PRO A 106 11.15 -12.90 -2.73
CA PRO A 106 12.18 -12.23 -3.52
C PRO A 106 12.53 -12.93 -4.84
N GLY A 107 12.08 -14.18 -5.04
CA GLY A 107 12.36 -14.96 -6.24
C GLY A 107 11.45 -14.64 -7.42
N LEU A 108 10.85 -15.67 -8.03
CA LEU A 108 9.92 -15.48 -9.15
C LEU A 108 8.74 -14.59 -8.77
N PRO A 109 8.22 -13.76 -9.71
CA PRO A 109 7.06 -12.93 -9.46
C PRO A 109 5.88 -13.74 -8.95
N CYS A 110 5.40 -13.40 -7.75
CA CYS A 110 4.23 -14.01 -7.14
C CYS A 110 3.07 -13.02 -7.14
N SER A 111 1.90 -13.43 -7.64
CA SER A 111 0.70 -12.59 -7.71
C SER A 111 -0.22 -12.72 -6.49
N ALA A 112 0.19 -13.45 -5.45
CA ALA A 112 -0.63 -13.62 -4.26
C ALA A 112 -0.75 -12.29 -3.49
N VAL A 113 -1.99 -11.97 -3.10
CA VAL A 113 -2.34 -10.76 -2.35
C VAL A 113 -3.34 -11.14 -1.25
N GLY A 114 -3.11 -10.70 -0.03
CA GLY A 114 -4.01 -10.98 1.10
C GLY A 114 -3.54 -10.38 2.40
N ASP A 115 -4.17 -10.79 3.51
CA ASP A 115 -3.78 -10.39 4.86
C ASP A 115 -2.50 -11.11 5.34
N ILE A 116 -1.99 -10.71 6.50
CA ILE A 116 -0.76 -11.29 7.06
C ILE A 116 -0.90 -12.80 7.30
N PRO A 117 -1.97 -13.31 7.96
CA PRO A 117 -2.16 -14.76 8.13
C PRO A 117 -2.17 -15.55 6.81
N PHE A 118 -2.87 -15.04 5.79
CA PHE A 118 -2.87 -15.64 4.45
C PHE A 118 -1.46 -15.68 3.85
N LEU A 119 -0.72 -14.57 3.91
CA LEU A 119 0.62 -14.51 3.34
C LEU A 119 1.61 -15.42 4.07
N VAL A 120 1.52 -15.54 5.39
CA VAL A 120 2.35 -16.48 6.16
C VAL A 120 2.10 -17.91 5.69
N SER A 121 0.83 -18.32 5.60
CA SER A 121 0.43 -19.64 5.08
C SER A 121 0.89 -19.86 3.64
N HIS A 122 0.69 -18.86 2.76
CA HIS A 122 1.14 -18.91 1.37
C HIS A 122 2.66 -19.10 1.25
N LEU A 123 3.43 -18.38 2.05
CA LEU A 123 4.89 -18.47 2.04
C LEU A 123 5.37 -19.85 2.54
N THR A 124 4.76 -20.42 3.59
CA THR A 124 5.11 -21.75 4.10
C THR A 124 4.70 -22.86 3.12
N ASP A 125 3.52 -22.76 2.53
CA ASP A 125 2.92 -23.85 1.76
C ASP A 125 3.40 -23.87 0.31
N TYR A 126 3.45 -22.72 -0.34
CA TYR A 126 3.79 -22.60 -1.75
C TYR A 126 5.28 -22.34 -1.97
N HIS A 127 5.84 -21.37 -1.25
CA HIS A 127 7.25 -21.00 -1.39
C HIS A 127 8.20 -21.81 -0.49
N LYS A 128 7.65 -22.70 0.35
CA LYS A 128 8.42 -23.53 1.29
C LYS A 128 9.33 -22.70 2.21
N ALA A 129 8.89 -21.50 2.57
CA ALA A 129 9.57 -20.66 3.53
C ALA A 129 9.60 -21.37 4.90
N VAL A 130 10.76 -21.30 5.57
CA VAL A 130 10.92 -21.89 6.91
C VAL A 130 10.37 -20.91 7.93
N MET A 131 9.56 -21.41 8.88
CA MET A 131 8.98 -20.61 9.96
C MET A 131 9.63 -20.94 11.30
N PHE A 132 10.11 -19.91 11.99
CA PHE A 132 10.59 -19.99 13.37
C PHE A 132 9.63 -19.28 14.31
N ASN A 133 9.44 -19.84 15.51
CA ASN A 133 8.67 -19.23 16.58
C ASN A 133 9.61 -18.92 17.75
N GLY A 134 9.57 -17.68 18.24
CA GLY A 134 10.43 -17.23 19.32
C GLY A 134 11.26 -16.01 18.92
N CYS A 135 11.97 -15.47 19.90
CA CYS A 135 12.74 -14.23 19.76
C CYS A 135 14.25 -14.45 19.85
N ASP A 136 14.68 -15.67 20.22
CA ASP A 136 16.07 -16.10 20.22
C ASP A 136 16.23 -17.21 19.17
N PHE A 137 17.07 -16.96 18.16
CA PHE A 137 17.35 -17.93 17.11
C PHE A 137 18.74 -17.66 16.53
N GLU A 138 19.44 -18.74 16.18
CA GLU A 138 20.68 -18.69 15.42
C GLU A 138 20.40 -19.21 14.01
N LEU A 139 20.72 -18.40 12.99
CA LEU A 139 20.59 -18.78 11.60
C LEU A 139 21.96 -19.13 11.04
N GLU A 140 22.19 -20.41 10.80
CA GLU A 140 23.36 -20.88 10.04
C GLU A 140 23.00 -20.98 8.56
N PHE A 141 23.68 -20.19 7.73
CA PHE A 141 23.51 -20.22 6.28
C PHE A 141 24.63 -21.03 5.65
N LEU A 142 24.32 -22.22 5.16
CA LEU A 142 25.24 -22.98 4.32
C LEU A 142 25.12 -22.47 2.87
N ILE A 143 26.07 -21.65 2.44
CA ILE A 143 26.18 -21.22 1.06
C ILE A 143 26.98 -22.30 0.31
N GLU A 144 26.28 -23.18 -0.39
CA GLU A 144 26.91 -24.16 -1.29
C GLU A 144 27.72 -23.46 -2.40
N ASP A 145 28.70 -24.17 -2.99
CA ASP A 145 29.61 -23.63 -4.00
C ASP A 145 28.86 -22.91 -5.14
N LEU A 146 28.83 -21.57 -5.05
CA LEU A 146 28.14 -20.69 -5.99
C LEU A 146 28.66 -20.85 -7.44
N ARG A 147 29.81 -21.51 -7.66
CA ARG A 147 30.37 -21.77 -9.00
C ARG A 147 29.67 -22.94 -9.71
N LYS A 148 29.04 -23.85 -8.97
CA LYS A 148 28.32 -25.01 -9.52
C LYS A 148 26.86 -24.72 -9.83
N HIS A 149 26.30 -23.66 -9.25
CA HIS A 149 24.91 -23.27 -9.42
C HIS A 149 24.83 -21.84 -9.97
N SER A 150 24.43 -21.70 -11.22
CA SER A 150 24.28 -20.42 -11.94
C SER A 150 23.09 -19.57 -11.48
N GLY A 151 22.64 -19.70 -10.23
CA GLY A 151 21.45 -19.01 -9.72
C GLY A 151 21.62 -18.53 -8.28
N CYS A 152 21.17 -17.29 -8.02
CA CYS A 152 21.00 -16.78 -6.65
C CYS A 152 20.06 -17.71 -5.88
N ARG A 153 20.51 -18.27 -4.77
CA ARG A 153 19.64 -19.02 -3.86
C ARG A 153 19.04 -18.05 -2.88
N TRP A 154 17.75 -17.77 -3.06
CA TRP A 154 16.97 -16.95 -2.15
C TRP A 154 16.48 -17.82 -1.00
N LEU A 155 16.82 -17.43 0.22
CA LEU A 155 16.19 -18.01 1.41
C LEU A 155 15.30 -16.93 2.03
N ALA A 156 14.00 -17.23 2.11
CA ALA A 156 13.07 -16.45 2.90
C ALA A 156 12.71 -17.23 4.16
N ILE A 157 12.88 -16.57 5.31
CA ILE A 157 12.58 -17.11 6.63
C ILE A 157 11.50 -16.24 7.25
N ILE A 158 10.50 -16.87 7.84
CA ILE A 158 9.46 -16.19 8.60
C ILE A 158 9.78 -16.38 10.08
N ILE A 159 9.83 -15.28 10.83
CA ILE A 159 10.00 -15.28 12.28
C ILE A 159 8.72 -14.76 12.90
N ASN A 160 8.12 -15.55 13.79
CA ASN A 160 7.03 -15.12 14.65
C ASN A 160 7.56 -14.85 16.06
N CYS A 161 7.62 -13.57 16.43
CA CYS A 161 8.04 -13.12 17.75
C CYS A 161 7.00 -12.13 18.28
N TYR A 162 6.49 -12.38 19.49
CA TYR A 162 5.44 -11.58 20.15
C TYR A 162 4.19 -11.30 19.29
N GLY A 163 3.77 -12.27 18.45
CA GLY A 163 2.60 -12.13 17.58
C GLY A 163 2.81 -11.20 16.39
N LYS A 164 4.06 -10.85 16.08
CA LYS A 164 4.47 -10.15 14.87
C LYS A 164 5.27 -11.08 13.97
N TYR A 165 5.02 -10.98 12.67
CA TYR A 165 5.72 -11.73 11.65
C TYR A 165 6.78 -10.87 11.00
N PHE A 166 7.99 -11.39 10.92
CA PHE A 166 9.12 -10.79 10.23
C PHE A 166 9.53 -11.71 9.08
N CYS A 167 9.62 -11.17 7.88
CA CYS A 167 10.11 -11.90 6.71
C CYS A 167 11.56 -11.48 6.45
N VAL A 168 12.50 -12.40 6.64
CA VAL A 168 13.93 -12.18 6.46
C VAL A 168 14.35 -12.79 5.13
N HIS A 169 14.91 -11.96 4.27
CA HIS A 169 15.43 -12.36 2.97
C HIS A 169 16.95 -12.35 3.01
N THR A 170 17.57 -13.40 2.46
CA THR A 170 19.02 -13.44 2.26
C THR A 170 19.34 -13.74 0.80
N GLU A 171 20.35 -13.04 0.30
CA GLU A 171 20.85 -13.16 -1.06
C GLU A 171 22.37 -13.26 -1.03
N ALA A 172 22.93 -14.18 -1.82
CA ALA A 172 24.37 -14.38 -1.95
C ALA A 172 24.79 -14.16 -3.40
N PHE A 173 25.87 -13.40 -3.61
CA PHE A 173 26.42 -13.07 -4.93
C PHE A 173 27.87 -13.53 -5.07
N LEU A 174 28.27 -13.97 -6.26
CA LEU A 174 29.67 -14.12 -6.63
C LEU A 174 30.20 -12.80 -7.20
N PHE A 175 31.15 -12.17 -6.50
CA PHE A 175 31.95 -11.10 -7.08
C PHE A 175 33.14 -11.69 -7.84
N ALA A 176 33.07 -11.65 -9.17
CA ALA A 176 34.27 -11.83 -10.00
C ALA A 176 35.10 -10.55 -9.95
N TRP A 177 36.19 -10.56 -9.20
CA TRP A 177 37.19 -9.50 -9.26
C TRP A 177 37.92 -9.59 -10.61
N TYR A 178 37.54 -8.78 -11.59
CA TYR A 178 38.40 -8.51 -12.73
C TYR A 178 39.55 -7.63 -12.24
N SER A 179 40.71 -8.23 -11.96
CA SER A 179 41.97 -7.48 -11.91
C SER A 179 42.31 -7.09 -13.35
N SER A 180 42.06 -5.84 -13.70
CA SER A 180 42.70 -5.22 -14.86
C SER A 180 44.18 -5.04 -14.54
N ALA A 181 45.02 -5.91 -15.09
CA ALA A 181 46.44 -5.68 -15.27
C ALA A 181 46.70 -5.26 -16.72
#